data_AF-A0A1V6K842-F1
#
_entry.id   AF-A0A1V6K842-F1
#
_cell.length_a   1.000
_cell.length_b   1.000
_cell.length_c   1.000
_cell.angle_alpha   90.00
_cell.angle_beta   90.00
_cell.angle_gamma   90.00
#
_symmetry.space_group_name_H-M   'P 1'
#
loop_
_entity.id
_entity.type
_entity.pdbx_description
1 polymer ?
#
loop_
_entity_poly.entity_id
_entity_poly.type
_entity_poly.pdbx_seq_one_letter_code
_entity_poly.pdbx_strand_id
1 'polypeptide(L)'
;MVKGGHLAGDAAVDIFIDRDGVVPLSGRRYPYSVHGSGCCFSAALAAYLARGMAARPAFAAAREFIDTAIREAAGGPGPLRIVNPGGTNLRRR
;
A
#
# COMPACT_ATOMS: atom_id res chain seq x y z
N MET A 1 -4.05 7.55 10.36
CA MET A 1 -3.49 6.22 10.00
C MET A 1 -1.99 6.26 10.15
N VAL A 2 -1.38 5.13 10.51
CA VAL A 2 0.08 4.99 10.67
C VAL A 2 0.54 3.81 9.81
N LYS A 3 1.56 4.02 8.98
CA LYS A 3 2.15 2.97 8.15
C LYS A 3 3.31 2.32 8.90
N GLY A 4 3.31 1.00 9.07
CA GLY A 4 4.36 0.22 9.73
C GLY A 4 5.44 -0.30 8.80
N GLY A 5 5.57 0.27 7.59
CA GLY A 5 6.61 -0.14 6.61
C GLY A 5 8.06 -0.03 7.11
N HIS A 6 8.31 0.58 8.27
CA HIS A 6 9.62 0.69 8.90
C HIS A 6 9.78 -0.15 10.19
N LEU A 7 8.74 -0.87 10.62
CA LEU A 7 8.79 -1.74 11.81
C LEU A 7 9.52 -3.05 11.49
N ALA A 8 10.32 -3.56 12.43
CA ALA A 8 11.00 -4.85 12.31
C ALA A 8 10.00 -6.02 12.35
N GLY A 9 10.38 -7.17 11.76
CA GLY A 9 9.56 -8.38 11.68
C GLY A 9 9.08 -8.71 10.28
N ASP A 10 8.43 -9.86 10.12
CA ASP A 10 8.06 -10.44 8.81
C ASP A 10 6.79 -9.84 8.19
N ALA A 11 6.01 -9.10 8.99
CA ALA A 11 4.77 -8.46 8.57
C ALA A 11 4.89 -6.93 8.54
N ALA A 12 4.36 -6.30 7.50
CA ALA A 12 4.16 -4.87 7.45
C ALA A 12 2.76 -4.54 8.00
N VAL A 13 2.68 -4.05 9.24
CA VAL A 13 1.41 -3.74 9.91
C VAL A 13 1.07 -2.27 9.77
N ASP A 14 -0.04 -1.97 9.11
CA ASP A 14 -0.56 -0.61 8.99
C ASP A 14 -1.79 -0.45 9.89
N ILE A 15 -1.93 0.70 10.53
CA ILE A 15 -2.95 0.94 11.55
C ILE A 15 -3.89 2.04 11.09
N PHE A 16 -5.19 1.73 11.06
CA PHE A 16 -6.27 2.70 10.94
C PHE A 16 -6.88 2.97 12.31
N ILE A 17 -7.13 4.24 12.64
CA ILE A 17 -7.73 4.65 13.92
C ILE A 17 -8.91 5.55 13.59
N ASP A 18 -10.07 5.24 14.16
CA ASP A 18 -11.25 6.08 14.13
C ASP A 18 -11.97 6.06 15.49
N ARG A 19 -13.21 6.55 15.54
CA ARG A 19 -14.02 6.62 16.76
C ARG A 19 -14.39 5.25 17.33
N ASP A 20 -14.41 4.22 16.49
CA ASP A 20 -14.77 2.85 16.85
C ASP A 20 -13.52 2.02 17.19
N GLY A 21 -12.36 2.67 17.30
CA GLY A 21 -11.12 2.07 17.78
C GLY A 21 -10.05 1.89 16.71
N VAL A 22 -9.24 0.85 16.89
CA VAL A 22 -8.02 0.59 16.12
C VAL A 22 -8.20 -0.63 15.22
N VAL A 23 -7.89 -0.49 13.93
CA VAL A 23 -7.91 -1.57 12.95
C VAL A 23 -6.50 -1.80 12.41
N PRO A 24 -5.80 -2.85 12.86
CA PRO A 24 -4.54 -3.26 12.27
C PRO A 24 -4.80 -4.04 10.97
N LEU A 25 -4.02 -3.74 9.93
CA LEU A 25 -3.96 -4.49 8.69
C LEU A 25 -2.53 -4.94 8.43
N SER A 26 -2.29 -6.25 8.54
CA SER A 26 -1.03 -6.87 8.18
C SER A 26 -0.94 -7.08 6.66
N GLY A 27 0.22 -6.77 6.08
CA GLY A 27 0.58 -7.17 4.72
C GLY A 27 1.97 -7.79 4.68
N ARG A 28 2.35 -8.26 3.50
CA ARG A 28 3.64 -8.93 3.30
C ARG A 28 4.77 -7.91 3.35
N ARG A 29 5.83 -8.21 4.09
CA ARG A 29 7.11 -7.51 3.92
C ARG A 29 7.88 -8.16 2.77
N TYR A 30 8.27 -7.34 1.80
CA TYR A 30 9.05 -7.79 0.65
C TYR A 30 10.55 -7.60 0.94
N PRO A 31 11.43 -8.49 0.43
CA PRO A 31 12.86 -8.50 0.78
C PRO A 31 13.68 -7.40 0.08
N TYR A 32 13.02 -6.38 -0.47
CA TYR A 32 13.63 -5.29 -1.21
C TYR A 32 13.02 -3.95 -0.81
N SER A 33 13.83 -2.89 -0.90
CA SER A 33 13.39 -1.53 -0.63
C SER A 33 12.65 -0.95 -1.83
N VAL A 34 11.59 -0.19 -1.57
CA VAL A 34 10.79 0.47 -2.60
C VAL A 34 10.64 1.97 -2.34
N HIS A 35 10.67 2.77 -3.41
CA HIS A 35 10.32 4.19 -3.36
C HIS A 35 8.89 4.42 -3.84
N GLY A 36 8.24 5.48 -3.36
CA GLY A 36 6.88 5.85 -3.77
C GLY A 36 5.76 5.06 -3.10
N SER A 37 6.09 4.12 -2.19
CA SER A 37 5.08 3.28 -1.53
C SER A 37 4.14 4.04 -0.59
N GLY A 38 4.56 5.20 -0.07
CA GLY A 38 3.69 6.09 0.71
C GLY A 38 2.75 6.90 -0.17
N CYS A 39 3.30 7.56 -1.20
CA CYS A 39 2.53 8.38 -2.14
C CYS A 39 1.48 7.59 -2.91
N CYS A 40 1.83 6.38 -3.40
CA CYS A 40 0.86 5.53 -4.09
C CYS A 40 -0.26 5.05 -3.17
N PHE A 41 0.06 4.73 -1.90
CA PHE A 41 -0.93 4.32 -0.92
C PHE A 41 -1.90 5.46 -0.58
N SER A 42 -1.38 6.67 -0.32
CA SER A 42 -2.23 7.83 -0.01
C SER A 42 -3.11 8.22 -1.21
N ALA A 43 -2.57 8.17 -2.44
CA ALA A 43 -3.34 8.43 -3.65
C ALA A 43 -4.45 7.39 -3.86
N ALA A 44 -4.16 6.10 -3.66
CA ALA A 44 -5.17 5.04 -3.74
C ALA A 44 -6.28 5.21 -2.70
N LEU A 45 -5.92 5.51 -1.45
CA LEU A 45 -6.89 5.78 -0.39
C LEU A 45 -7.79 6.96 -0.74
N ALA A 46 -7.20 8.09 -1.17
CA ALA A 46 -7.95 9.26 -1.59
C ALA A 46 -8.91 8.94 -2.74
N ALA A 47 -8.48 8.15 -3.72
CA ALA A 47 -9.33 7.72 -4.83
C ALA A 47 -10.51 6.83 -4.38
N TYR A 48 -10.29 5.88 -3.47
CA TYR A 48 -11.39 5.05 -2.94
C TYR A 48 -12.39 5.87 -2.12
N LEU A 49 -11.90 6.82 -1.30
CA LEU A 49 -12.76 7.75 -0.56
C LEU A 49 -13.58 8.64 -1.51
N ALA A 50 -12.96 9.19 -2.55
CA ALA A 50 -13.63 10.02 -3.55
C ALA A 50 -14.71 9.25 -4.33
N ARG A 51 -14.60 7.92 -4.42
CA ARG A 51 -15.62 7.03 -5.00
C ARG A 51 -16.78 6.73 -4.03
N GLY A 52 -16.81 7.35 -2.86
CA GLY A 52 -17.87 7.17 -1.86
C GLY A 52 -17.70 5.93 -0.97
N MET A 53 -16.53 5.28 -0.98
CA MET A 53 -16.29 4.16 -0.05
C MET A 53 -16.16 4.67 1.38
N ALA A 54 -16.69 3.91 2.34
CA ALA A 54 -16.46 4.17 3.76
C ALA A 54 -14.96 4.06 4.10
N ALA A 55 -14.52 4.78 5.13
CA ALA A 55 -13.10 4.95 5.40
C ALA A 55 -12.34 3.64 5.70
N ARG A 56 -12.93 2.75 6.51
CA ARG A 56 -12.35 1.43 6.83
C ARG A 56 -12.16 0.55 5.57
N PRO A 57 -13.19 0.30 4.74
CA PRO A 57 -13.01 -0.47 3.50
C PRO A 57 -12.12 0.23 2.47
N ALA A 58 -12.13 1.58 2.41
CA ALA A 58 -11.20 2.33 1.56
C ALA A 58 -9.73 2.12 1.98
N PHE A 59 -9.46 2.11 3.29
CA PHE A 59 -8.13 1.83 3.84
C PHE A 59 -7.67 0.39 3.53
N ALA A 60 -8.56 -0.59 3.68
CA ALA A 60 -8.27 -1.98 3.32
C ALA A 60 -7.96 -2.14 1.81
N ALA A 61 -8.78 -1.53 0.94
CA ALA A 61 -8.58 -1.57 -0.50
C ALA A 61 -7.27 -0.89 -0.93
N ALA A 62 -6.94 0.27 -0.33
CA ALA A 62 -5.66 0.94 -0.58
C ALA A 62 -4.47 0.08 -0.13
N ARG A 63 -4.63 -0.69 0.96
CA ARG A 63 -3.58 -1.60 1.45
C ARG A 63 -3.31 -2.74 0.50
N GLU A 64 -4.36 -3.35 -0.02
CA GLU A 64 -4.26 -4.42 -1.02
C GLU A 64 -3.63 -3.90 -2.32
N PHE A 65 -4.06 -2.71 -2.77
CA PHE A 65 -3.51 -2.04 -3.92
C PHE A 65 -1.99 -1.82 -3.78
N ILE A 66 -1.54 -1.25 -2.65
CA ILE A 66 -0.11 -0.99 -2.47
C ILE A 66 0.70 -2.28 -2.30
N ASP A 67 0.15 -3.33 -1.69
CA ASP A 67 0.83 -4.63 -1.60
C ASP A 67 1.12 -5.20 -2.99
N THR A 68 0.13 -5.14 -3.89
CA THR A 68 0.30 -5.54 -5.30
C THR A 68 1.31 -4.65 -6.03
N ALA A 69 1.24 -3.33 -5.85
CA ALA A 69 2.18 -2.41 -6.50
C ALA A 69 3.63 -2.57 -6.01
N ILE A 70 3.82 -2.98 -4.75
CA ILE A 70 5.14 -3.34 -4.20
C ILE A 70 5.61 -4.68 -4.77
N ARG A 71 4.73 -5.69 -4.82
CA ARG A 71 5.03 -7.01 -5.39
C ARG A 71 5.58 -6.92 -6.81
N GLU A 72 5.01 -6.02 -7.59
CA GLU A 72 5.36 -5.78 -9.00
C GLU A 72 6.37 -4.65 -9.20
N ALA A 73 6.97 -4.14 -8.10
CA ALA A 73 7.97 -3.09 -8.18
C ALA A 73 9.19 -3.56 -8.99
N ALA A 74 9.64 -2.71 -9.90
CA ALA A 74 10.73 -2.99 -10.81
C ALA A 74 11.49 -1.70 -11.16
N GLY A 75 12.77 -1.85 -11.52
CA GLY A 75 13.64 -0.73 -11.88
C GLY A 75 13.94 0.21 -10.71
N GLY A 76 14.99 1.03 -10.85
CA GLY A 76 15.44 1.98 -9.84
C GLY A 76 16.96 2.01 -9.72
N PRO A 77 17.55 3.04 -9.08
CA PRO A 77 18.99 3.12 -8.87
C PRO A 77 19.46 2.10 -7.83
N GLY A 78 20.42 1.25 -8.20
CA GLY A 78 21.04 0.27 -7.29
C GLY A 78 20.03 -0.78 -6.77
N PRO A 79 19.99 -1.07 -5.46
CA PRO A 79 19.09 -2.09 -4.89
C PRO A 79 17.64 -1.61 -4.73
N LEU A 80 17.35 -0.34 -5.05
CA LEU A 80 16.02 0.27 -4.88
C LEU A 80 15.09 -0.13 -6.02
N ARG A 81 13.83 -0.44 -5.69
CA ARG A 81 12.75 -0.64 -6.67
C ARG A 81 11.74 0.52 -6.69
N ILE A 82 11.15 0.82 -7.83
CA ILE A 82 10.03 1.77 -7.94
C ILE A 82 8.72 0.99 -7.91
N VAL A 83 7.77 1.37 -7.04
CA VAL A 83 6.44 0.73 -6.99
C VAL A 83 5.74 0.83 -8.35
N ASN A 84 5.04 -0.22 -8.75
CA ASN A 84 4.30 -0.27 -10.00
C ASN A 84 2.77 -0.19 -9.74
N PRO A 85 2.19 1.03 -9.67
CA PRO A 85 0.74 1.20 -9.44
C PRO A 85 -0.12 0.74 -10.62
N GLY A 86 0.46 0.52 -11.81
CA GLY A 86 -0.26 0.07 -13.01
C GLY A 86 -0.55 -1.44 -13.01
N GLY A 87 0.17 -2.21 -12.19
CA GLY A 87 0.11 -3.67 -12.20
C GLY A 87 0.34 -4.31 -13.59
N THR A 88 0.02 -5.59 -13.74
CA THR A 88 -0.11 -6.26 -15.06
C THR A 88 -1.27 -5.73 -15.92
N ASN A 89 -2.11 -4.82 -15.40
CA ASN A 89 -3.33 -4.33 -16.04
C ASN A 89 -3.10 -3.38 -17.22
N LEU A 90 -1.87 -2.90 -17.44
CA LEU A 90 -1.52 -2.14 -18.64
C LEU A 90 -1.30 -3.03 -19.89
N ARG A 91 -1.36 -4.36 -19.78
CA ARG A 91 -1.17 -5.30 -20.90
C ARG A 91 -2.42 -6.12 -21.29
N ARG A 92 -3.61 -5.77 -20.78
CA ARG A 92 -4.88 -6.37 -21.22
C ARG A 92 -5.84 -5.28 -21.68
N ARG A 93 -5.62 -4.80 -22.90
CA ARG A 93 -6.63 -4.22 -23.78
C ARG A 93 -6.42 -4.79 -25.17
#